data_AF-A0A317XYH5-F1
#
_entry.id   AF-A0A317XYH5-F1
#
_cell.length_a   1.000
_cell.length_b   1.000
_cell.length_c   1.000
_cell.angle_alpha   90.00
_cell.angle_beta   90.00
_cell.angle_gamma   90.00
#
_symmetry.space_group_name_H-M   'P 1'
#
loop_
_entity.id
_entity.type
_entity.pdbx_description
1 polymer ?
#
loop_
_entity_poly.entity_id
_entity_poly.type
_entity_poly.pdbx_seq_one_letter_code
_entity_poly.pdbx_strand_id
1 'polypeptide(L)'
;MANPRQRRKSRSSASTKPSLNAKKSMKKKLARSPTVKGAEVLKQGWDPKLTARQNYAQLGLVASLDVRPNTGGVDRADPTHPDNVALAKTGSSSSSSSSLRTGDADGEGAVDGGAKTNKTRKGMARVIRDDAGNIVDVIEAENEVAESSATPWGKPMRDIEADDEEIETYMPPQKPTLQRGEKPNPVIQQLDSLAASAAPVERHTSNLEAEWLINLVARHNDDFHAMAHDRTLNPWQKTPGEIKRAIKKAGGLDTLRP
;
A
#
# COMPACT_ATOMS: atom_id res chain seq x y z
N MET A 1 -23.20 32.59 -33.27
CA MET A 1 -23.84 32.30 -34.58
C MET A 1 -23.29 30.98 -35.13
N ALA A 2 -24.14 30.03 -35.52
CA ALA A 2 -23.69 28.70 -35.97
C ALA A 2 -23.09 28.75 -37.38
N ASN A 3 -21.87 28.25 -37.55
CA ASN A 3 -21.12 28.24 -38.81
C ASN A 3 -21.94 27.61 -39.96
N PRO A 4 -22.17 28.33 -41.10
CA PRO A 4 -22.96 27.83 -42.24
C PRO A 4 -22.50 26.47 -42.77
N ARG A 5 -21.19 26.19 -42.69
CA ARG A 5 -20.59 24.91 -43.10
C ARG A 5 -21.04 23.75 -42.21
N GLN A 6 -21.20 24.00 -40.91
CA GLN A 6 -21.73 23.01 -39.95
C GLN A 6 -23.21 22.70 -40.23
N ARG A 7 -24.03 23.70 -40.57
CA ARG A 7 -25.45 23.52 -40.92
C ARG A 7 -25.66 22.73 -42.21
N ARG A 8 -24.82 22.95 -43.22
CA ARG A 8 -24.84 22.13 -44.45
C ARG A 8 -24.46 20.68 -44.17
N LYS A 9 -23.45 20.47 -43.32
CA LYS A 9 -23.01 19.13 -42.91
C LYS A 9 -24.08 18.36 -42.12
N SER A 10 -24.86 19.01 -41.26
CA SER A 10 -25.95 18.36 -40.52
C SER A 10 -27.16 18.02 -41.39
N ARG A 11 -27.39 18.79 -42.47
CA ARG A 11 -28.46 18.53 -43.44
C ARG A 11 -28.09 17.50 -44.49
N SER A 12 -26.80 17.34 -44.79
CA SER A 12 -26.34 16.36 -45.79
C SER A 12 -26.40 14.94 -45.23
N SER A 13 -27.11 14.03 -45.91
CA SER A 13 -27.11 12.59 -45.64
C SER A 13 -25.78 11.89 -45.97
N ALA A 14 -24.78 12.63 -46.46
CA ALA A 14 -23.48 12.11 -46.89
C ALA A 14 -22.63 11.50 -45.75
N SER A 15 -22.94 11.78 -44.47
CA SER A 15 -22.18 11.28 -43.34
C SER A 15 -23.09 10.81 -42.20
N THR A 16 -23.73 9.66 -42.39
CA THR A 16 -24.48 8.95 -41.34
C THR A 16 -23.57 8.24 -40.34
N LYS A 17 -22.24 8.26 -40.57
CA LYS A 17 -21.26 7.62 -39.69
C LYS A 17 -20.99 8.50 -38.46
N PRO A 18 -20.89 7.91 -37.26
CA PRO A 18 -20.54 8.66 -36.06
C PRO A 18 -19.16 9.31 -36.20
N SER A 19 -19.01 10.52 -35.63
CA SER A 19 -17.74 11.25 -35.61
C SER A 19 -16.65 10.45 -34.89
N LEU A 20 -15.37 10.80 -35.12
CA LEU A 20 -14.26 10.15 -34.41
C LEU A 20 -14.40 10.29 -32.88
N ASN A 21 -14.89 11.43 -32.40
CA ASN A 21 -15.13 11.65 -30.97
C ASN A 21 -16.31 10.81 -30.45
N ALA A 22 -17.38 10.68 -31.22
CA ALA A 22 -18.48 9.78 -30.89
C ALA A 22 -18.01 8.31 -30.85
N LYS A 23 -17.15 7.89 -31.78
CA LYS A 23 -16.53 6.57 -31.76
C LYS A 23 -15.64 6.37 -30.53
N LYS A 24 -14.87 7.38 -30.13
CA LYS A 24 -14.05 7.35 -28.90
C LYS A 24 -14.90 7.24 -27.64
N SER A 25 -15.98 8.03 -27.52
CA SER A 25 -16.88 7.96 -26.36
C SER A 25 -17.62 6.62 -26.28
N MET A 26 -18.07 6.08 -27.42
CA MET A 26 -18.64 4.74 -27.49
C MET A 26 -17.62 3.68 -27.08
N LYS A 27 -16.38 3.73 -27.60
CA LYS A 27 -15.31 2.82 -27.18
C LYS A 27 -15.01 2.90 -25.69
N LYS A 28 -15.05 4.10 -25.08
CA LYS A 28 -14.86 4.26 -23.63
C LYS A 28 -15.97 3.57 -22.83
N LYS A 29 -17.22 3.58 -23.31
CA LYS A 29 -18.34 2.85 -22.69
C LYS A 29 -18.25 1.34 -22.88
N LEU A 30 -17.68 0.89 -24.00
CA LEU A 30 -17.43 -0.54 -24.28
C LEU A 30 -16.18 -1.08 -23.58
N ALA A 31 -15.23 -0.21 -23.22
CA ALA A 31 -14.03 -0.57 -22.49
C ALA A 31 -14.40 -0.93 -21.05
N ARG A 32 -14.65 -2.22 -20.83
CA ARG A 32 -14.81 -2.82 -19.51
C ARG A 32 -13.51 -2.70 -18.73
N SER A 33 -13.60 -2.64 -17.41
CA SER A 33 -12.43 -2.64 -16.52
C SER A 33 -11.51 -3.82 -16.88
N PRO A 34 -10.18 -3.61 -16.96
CA PRO A 34 -9.24 -4.68 -17.30
C PRO A 34 -9.42 -5.88 -16.36
N THR A 35 -9.52 -7.08 -16.92
CA THR A 35 -9.48 -8.31 -16.12
C THR A 35 -8.08 -8.47 -15.55
N VAL A 36 -7.97 -8.71 -14.24
CA VAL A 36 -6.67 -9.00 -13.61
C VAL A 36 -6.12 -10.31 -14.17
N LYS A 37 -4.86 -10.26 -14.61
CA LYS A 37 -4.07 -11.42 -15.02
C LYS A 37 -3.22 -11.85 -13.82
N GLY A 38 -3.11 -13.14 -13.56
CA GLY A 38 -2.28 -13.66 -12.46
C GLY A 38 -2.91 -14.89 -11.80
N ALA A 39 -2.52 -15.12 -10.54
CA ALA A 39 -3.06 -16.20 -9.71
C ALA A 39 -4.59 -16.13 -9.64
N GLU A 40 -5.24 -17.30 -9.70
CA GLU A 40 -6.70 -17.37 -9.72
C GLU A 40 -7.33 -16.77 -8.45
N VAL A 41 -6.66 -16.94 -7.32
CA VAL A 41 -7.01 -16.34 -6.02
C VAL A 41 -7.22 -14.84 -6.12
N LEU A 42 -6.31 -14.11 -6.79
CA LEU A 42 -6.43 -12.66 -6.97
C LEU A 42 -7.58 -12.28 -7.89
N LYS A 43 -7.81 -13.08 -8.94
CA LYS A 43 -8.89 -12.85 -9.90
C LYS A 43 -10.27 -13.03 -9.25
N GLN A 44 -10.40 -14.01 -8.36
CA GLN A 44 -11.64 -14.25 -7.61
C GLN A 44 -11.93 -13.14 -6.59
N GLY A 45 -10.90 -12.60 -5.94
CA GLY A 45 -11.04 -11.51 -4.98
C GLY A 45 -11.12 -10.10 -5.60
N TRP A 46 -11.05 -9.95 -6.92
CA TRP A 46 -11.01 -8.64 -7.58
C TRP A 46 -12.40 -8.12 -7.94
N ASP A 47 -12.79 -6.97 -7.38
CA ASP A 47 -14.03 -6.28 -7.78
C ASP A 47 -13.74 -5.26 -8.91
N PRO A 48 -14.32 -5.42 -10.11
CA PRO A 48 -14.16 -4.46 -11.21
C PRO A 48 -14.73 -3.06 -10.94
N LYS A 49 -15.57 -2.90 -9.90
CA LYS A 49 -16.19 -1.61 -9.55
C LYS A 49 -15.32 -0.75 -8.63
N LEU A 50 -14.44 -1.39 -7.86
CA LEU A 50 -13.54 -0.70 -6.95
C LEU A 50 -12.32 -0.17 -7.70
N THR A 51 -11.69 0.87 -7.14
CA THR A 51 -10.41 1.32 -7.67
C THR A 51 -9.34 0.26 -7.41
N ALA A 52 -8.27 0.26 -8.21
CA ALA A 52 -7.18 -0.70 -8.02
C ALA A 52 -6.66 -0.65 -6.57
N ARG A 53 -6.43 0.55 -6.04
CA ARG A 53 -5.96 0.75 -4.67
C ARG A 53 -6.90 0.18 -3.61
N GLN A 54 -8.20 0.40 -3.75
CA GLN A 54 -9.21 -0.19 -2.86
C GLN A 54 -9.21 -1.72 -2.93
N ASN A 55 -9.10 -2.30 -4.13
CA ASN A 55 -9.00 -3.75 -4.30
C ASN A 55 -7.73 -4.31 -3.64
N TYR A 56 -6.57 -3.69 -3.86
CA TYR A 56 -5.32 -4.12 -3.21
C TYR A 56 -5.47 -4.06 -1.69
N ALA A 57 -6.05 -3.00 -1.14
CA ALA A 57 -6.30 -2.90 0.29
C ALA A 57 -7.27 -3.98 0.81
N GLN A 58 -8.34 -4.29 0.08
CA GLN A 58 -9.28 -5.37 0.43
C GLN A 58 -8.61 -6.75 0.39
N LEU A 59 -7.71 -6.97 -0.56
CA LEU A 59 -6.88 -8.19 -0.66
C LEU A 59 -5.78 -8.22 0.41
N GLY A 60 -5.58 -7.13 1.15
CA GLY A 60 -4.51 -6.97 2.13
C GLY A 60 -3.12 -6.83 1.51
N LEU A 61 -3.05 -6.38 0.27
CA LEU A 61 -1.85 -6.12 -0.50
C LEU A 61 -1.55 -4.62 -0.57
N VAL A 62 -0.28 -4.29 -0.79
CA VAL A 62 0.17 -2.90 -0.96
C VAL A 62 -0.08 -2.44 -2.40
N ALA A 63 -0.71 -1.28 -2.57
CA ALA A 63 -1.05 -0.74 -3.89
C ALA A 63 0.11 -0.01 -4.60
N SER A 64 0.98 0.69 -3.85
CA SER A 64 2.18 1.35 -4.37
C SER A 64 3.35 1.18 -3.40
N LEU A 65 4.55 1.04 -3.95
CA LEU A 65 5.82 0.94 -3.21
C LEU A 65 6.49 2.31 -3.05
N ASP A 66 5.82 3.40 -3.43
CA ASP A 66 6.36 4.75 -3.32
C ASP A 66 6.67 5.12 -1.87
N VAL A 67 7.74 5.90 -1.68
CA VAL A 67 8.15 6.41 -0.36
C VAL A 67 7.05 7.26 0.28
N ARG A 68 6.24 7.94 -0.53
CA ARG A 68 5.11 8.75 -0.09
C ARG A 68 3.84 8.30 -0.81
N PRO A 69 3.23 7.18 -0.38
CA PRO A 69 2.10 6.56 -1.09
C PRO A 69 0.82 7.41 -1.06
N ASN A 70 0.77 8.42 -0.18
CA ASN A 70 -0.34 9.37 -0.02
C ASN A 70 -0.04 10.74 -0.64
N THR A 71 0.89 10.84 -1.58
CA THR A 71 1.15 12.12 -2.25
C THR A 71 -0.04 12.50 -3.13
N GLY A 72 -0.69 13.62 -2.81
CA GLY A 72 -1.88 14.10 -3.51
C GLY A 72 -3.19 13.79 -2.77
N GLY A 73 -4.32 14.07 -3.41
CA GLY A 73 -5.64 13.78 -2.87
C GLY A 73 -5.98 12.30 -3.01
N VAL A 74 -6.32 11.65 -1.90
CA VAL A 74 -6.78 10.25 -1.87
C VAL A 74 -8.29 10.22 -1.63
N ASP A 75 -8.99 9.23 -2.20
CA ASP A 75 -10.44 9.13 -2.02
C ASP A 75 -10.79 8.90 -0.54
N ARG A 76 -11.81 9.60 -0.02
CA ARG A 76 -12.26 9.42 1.37
C ARG A 76 -12.76 8.01 1.69
N ALA A 77 -13.20 7.28 0.67
CA ALA A 77 -13.64 5.89 0.80
C ALA A 77 -12.47 4.87 0.80
N ASP A 78 -11.24 5.33 0.56
CA ASP A 78 -10.06 4.47 0.57
C ASP A 78 -9.72 4.06 2.01
N PRO A 79 -9.61 2.76 2.33
CA PRO A 79 -9.26 2.31 3.68
C PRO A 79 -7.89 2.83 4.15
N THR A 80 -7.01 3.22 3.22
CA THR A 80 -5.70 3.80 3.52
C THR A 80 -5.71 5.32 3.71
N HIS A 81 -6.89 5.96 3.64
CA HIS A 81 -7.05 7.39 3.91
C HIS A 81 -6.71 7.69 5.38
N PRO A 82 -5.99 8.79 5.69
CA PRO A 82 -5.56 9.12 7.06
C PRO A 82 -6.70 9.12 8.08
N ASP A 83 -7.85 9.72 7.74
CA ASP A 83 -9.03 9.74 8.61
C ASP A 83 -9.57 8.33 8.94
N ASN A 84 -9.56 7.42 7.97
CA ASN A 84 -10.05 6.04 8.14
C ASN A 84 -9.04 5.19 8.94
N VAL A 85 -7.74 5.41 8.71
CA VAL A 85 -6.67 4.74 9.46
C VAL A 85 -6.64 5.21 10.91
N ALA A 86 -6.86 6.51 11.16
CA ALA A 86 -6.99 7.07 12.50
C ALA A 86 -8.18 6.46 13.25
N LEU A 87 -9.34 6.37 12.60
CA LEU A 87 -10.55 5.75 13.16
C LEU A 87 -10.36 4.25 13.45
N ALA A 88 -9.59 3.53 12.63
CA ALA A 88 -9.25 2.12 12.86
C ALA A 88 -8.27 1.93 14.04
N LYS A 89 -7.37 2.90 14.29
CA LYS A 89 -6.43 2.88 15.42
C LYS A 89 -7.10 3.28 16.74
N THR A 90 -8.07 4.19 16.71
CA THR A 90 -8.87 4.58 17.88
C THR A 90 -10.06 3.64 17.99
N GLY A 91 -9.86 2.49 18.63
CA GLY A 91 -10.82 1.38 18.65
C GLY A 91 -12.31 1.74 18.74
N SER A 92 -13.09 1.05 17.93
CA SER A 92 -14.55 0.93 17.97
C SER A 92 -15.10 0.83 19.40
N SER A 93 -15.75 1.90 19.86
CA SER A 93 -16.73 1.86 20.95
C SER A 93 -17.81 2.93 20.76
N SER A 94 -18.50 2.94 19.62
CA SER A 94 -19.84 3.55 19.55
C SER A 94 -20.59 3.06 18.31
N SER A 95 -21.39 2.02 18.53
CA SER A 95 -22.50 1.70 17.66
C SER A 95 -23.56 2.80 17.68
N SER A 96 -24.10 3.09 16.49
CA SER A 96 -25.44 3.62 16.21
C SER A 96 -25.73 5.13 16.26
N SER A 97 -26.51 5.52 15.24
CA SER A 97 -27.47 6.63 15.17
C SER A 97 -27.02 8.00 14.63
N SER A 98 -27.33 8.17 13.33
CA SER A 98 -28.23 9.21 12.79
C SER A 98 -27.88 10.71 12.86
N SER A 99 -28.16 11.34 11.72
CA SER A 99 -28.75 12.67 11.55
C SER A 99 -27.81 13.87 11.41
N LEU A 100 -27.62 14.24 10.15
CA LEU A 100 -27.92 15.57 9.58
C LEU A 100 -28.07 16.69 10.64
N ARG A 101 -27.12 17.62 10.66
CA ARG A 101 -27.32 18.94 11.28
C ARG A 101 -26.98 20.02 10.26
N THR A 102 -28.03 20.41 9.54
CA THR A 102 -28.20 21.74 8.95
C THR A 102 -28.96 22.57 9.99
N GLY A 103 -28.54 23.82 10.23
CA GLY A 103 -29.31 24.72 11.11
C GLY A 103 -28.49 25.89 11.62
N ASP A 104 -28.42 26.94 10.82
CA ASP A 104 -28.29 28.34 11.24
C ASP A 104 -29.48 28.75 12.14
N ALA A 105 -29.22 29.55 13.19
CA ALA A 105 -30.11 30.59 13.71
C ALA A 105 -29.47 31.35 14.90
N ASP A 106 -29.46 32.68 14.76
CA ASP A 106 -29.16 33.72 15.75
C ASP A 106 -30.09 33.71 16.98
N GLY A 107 -29.67 34.34 18.09
CA GLY A 107 -30.60 34.93 19.07
C GLY A 107 -30.29 34.78 20.57
N GLU A 108 -29.60 35.80 21.10
CA GLU A 108 -29.67 36.44 22.44
C GLU A 108 -30.55 35.83 23.57
N GLY A 109 -29.91 35.67 24.75
CA GLY A 109 -30.42 36.20 26.02
C GLY A 109 -31.20 35.28 26.98
N ALA A 110 -30.55 34.80 28.05
CA ALA A 110 -31.12 34.79 29.41
C ALA A 110 -30.11 34.31 30.48
N VAL A 111 -30.10 35.09 31.56
CA VAL A 111 -29.44 35.01 32.86
C VAL A 111 -29.82 33.75 33.65
N ASP A 112 -28.86 33.07 34.29
CA ASP A 112 -28.92 32.74 35.73
C ASP A 112 -27.54 32.29 36.25
N GLY A 113 -27.24 32.65 37.50
CA GLY A 113 -25.91 32.54 38.10
C GLY A 113 -25.71 31.32 39.00
N GLY A 114 -24.43 30.97 39.19
CA GLY A 114 -23.99 30.06 40.25
C GLY A 114 -22.56 29.58 40.03
N ALA A 115 -21.70 29.79 41.04
CA ALA A 115 -20.30 29.35 41.15
C ALA A 115 -19.25 30.08 40.29
N LYS A 116 -18.93 31.33 40.65
CA LYS A 116 -17.70 32.00 40.17
C LYS A 116 -16.49 31.43 40.91
N THR A 117 -15.62 30.78 40.17
CA THR A 117 -14.28 30.38 40.60
C THR A 117 -13.47 31.62 41.01
N ASN A 118 -12.74 31.55 42.12
CA ASN A 118 -11.86 32.62 42.63
C ASN A 118 -10.60 32.78 41.75
N LYS A 119 -10.76 33.16 40.48
CA LYS A 119 -9.62 33.48 39.60
C LYS A 119 -9.73 34.92 39.12
N THR A 120 -8.75 35.73 39.48
CA THR A 120 -8.64 37.12 39.00
C THR A 120 -8.38 37.14 37.49
N ARG A 121 -9.00 38.08 36.77
CA ARG A 121 -8.80 38.24 35.32
C ARG A 121 -7.41 38.80 35.04
N LYS A 122 -6.75 38.32 33.98
CA LYS A 122 -5.41 38.79 33.54
C LYS A 122 -5.42 40.31 33.38
N GLY A 123 -4.49 41.00 34.03
CA GLY A 123 -4.37 42.47 34.03
C GLY A 123 -5.15 43.20 35.13
N MET A 124 -5.87 42.49 36.01
CA MET A 124 -6.56 43.08 37.17
C MET A 124 -6.08 42.42 38.45
N ALA A 125 -5.63 43.23 39.42
CA ALA A 125 -5.31 42.77 40.76
C ALA A 125 -6.55 42.85 41.66
N ARG A 126 -6.75 41.85 42.52
CA ARG A 126 -7.82 41.88 43.53
C ARG A 126 -7.22 42.25 44.88
N VAL A 127 -7.70 43.37 45.42
CA VAL A 127 -7.27 43.91 46.71
C VAL A 127 -8.25 43.41 47.79
N ILE A 128 -7.73 42.72 48.80
CA ILE A 128 -8.50 42.30 49.99
C ILE A 128 -8.26 43.34 51.09
N ARG A 129 -9.35 43.87 51.65
CA ARG A 129 -9.32 44.85 52.76
C ARG A 129 -9.94 44.24 54.02
N ASP A 130 -9.47 44.67 55.17
CA ASP A 130 -10.10 44.37 56.46
C ASP A 130 -11.33 45.26 56.71
N ASP A 131 -12.10 44.98 57.76
CA ASP A 131 -13.30 45.73 58.14
C ASP A 131 -13.00 47.19 58.56
N ALA A 132 -11.73 47.52 58.79
CA ALA A 132 -11.26 48.89 59.05
C ALA A 132 -10.83 49.63 57.76
N GLY A 133 -10.93 48.99 56.60
CA GLY A 133 -10.62 49.59 55.30
C GLY A 133 -9.14 49.60 54.92
N ASN A 134 -8.27 48.97 55.71
CA ASN A 134 -6.84 48.83 55.40
C ASN A 134 -6.62 47.66 54.44
N ILE A 135 -5.64 47.80 53.55
CA ILE A 135 -5.30 46.79 52.54
C ILE A 135 -4.42 45.72 53.19
N VAL A 136 -4.92 44.48 53.21
CA VAL A 136 -4.22 43.33 53.82
C VAL A 136 -3.43 42.54 52.78
N ASP A 137 -4.00 42.31 51.60
CA ASP A 137 -3.33 41.50 50.56
C ASP A 137 -3.76 41.90 49.14
N VAL A 138 -2.82 41.78 48.19
CA VAL A 138 -3.02 42.08 46.76
C VAL A 138 -2.66 40.84 45.96
N ILE A 139 -3.67 40.12 45.48
CA ILE A 139 -3.48 38.91 44.68
C ILE A 139 -3.41 39.34 43.21
N GLU A 140 -2.20 39.33 42.67
CA GLU A 140 -1.93 39.48 41.24
C GLU A 140 -2.07 38.13 40.52
N ALA A 141 -2.64 38.13 39.31
CA ALA A 141 -2.70 36.92 38.51
C ALA A 141 -1.29 36.60 37.98
N GLU A 142 -0.81 35.39 38.30
CA GLU A 142 0.48 34.88 37.84
C GLU A 142 0.62 35.06 36.32
N ASN A 143 1.55 35.91 35.92
CA ASN A 143 1.82 36.19 34.53
C ASN A 143 2.64 35.01 34.00
N GLU A 144 1.96 33.99 33.48
CA GLU A 144 2.61 33.00 32.60
C GLU A 144 3.31 33.81 31.51
N VAL A 145 4.63 33.90 31.63
CA VAL A 145 5.53 34.47 30.66
C VAL A 145 5.22 33.77 29.36
N ALA A 146 4.65 34.53 28.42
CA ALA A 146 4.15 34.06 27.17
C ALA A 146 5.23 33.26 26.42
N GLU A 147 5.17 31.94 26.52
CA GLU A 147 5.80 31.04 25.57
C GLU A 147 5.21 31.37 24.19
N SER A 148 6.07 31.85 23.30
CA SER A 148 5.83 32.14 21.89
C SER A 148 4.87 33.30 21.58
N SER A 149 5.45 34.41 21.13
CA SER A 149 4.79 35.59 20.58
C SER A 149 3.82 35.22 19.44
N ALA A 150 2.53 35.17 19.74
CA ALA A 150 1.48 35.12 18.73
C ALA A 150 1.37 36.50 18.05
N THR A 151 2.00 36.64 16.90
CA THR A 151 1.84 37.81 16.02
C THR A 151 0.38 37.98 15.55
N PRO A 152 -0.05 39.20 15.17
CA PRO A 152 -1.42 39.48 14.70
C PRO A 152 -1.88 38.67 13.47
N TRP A 153 -0.97 37.99 12.78
CA TRP A 153 -1.25 37.09 11.65
C TRP A 153 -1.33 35.60 12.03
N GLY A 154 -1.44 35.30 13.33
CA GLY A 154 -1.57 33.93 13.83
C GLY A 154 -0.28 33.40 14.45
N LYS A 155 -0.37 32.18 14.98
CA LYS A 155 0.75 31.48 15.61
C LYS A 155 1.86 31.29 14.57
N PRO A 156 3.14 31.59 14.90
CA PRO A 156 4.24 31.33 13.98
C PRO A 156 4.24 29.85 13.61
N MET A 157 4.52 29.57 12.33
CA MET A 157 4.65 28.20 11.83
C MET A 157 5.75 27.50 12.62
N ARG A 158 5.58 26.20 12.93
CA ARG A 158 6.62 25.45 13.63
C ARG A 158 7.90 25.49 12.79
N ASP A 159 9.02 25.85 13.41
CA ASP A 159 10.33 25.89 12.75
C ASP A 159 10.61 24.50 12.15
N ILE A 160 10.82 24.47 10.83
CA ILE A 160 11.20 23.28 10.05
C ILE A 160 12.73 23.06 10.13
N GLU A 161 13.42 23.76 11.03
CA GLU A 161 14.85 23.56 11.27
C GLU A 161 15.05 22.44 12.30
N ALA A 162 14.66 21.24 11.87
CA ALA A 162 15.37 20.04 12.24
C ALA A 162 15.95 19.49 10.94
N ASP A 163 17.27 19.35 10.89
CA ASP A 163 17.95 18.44 9.98
C ASP A 163 17.43 17.02 10.25
N ASP A 164 16.23 16.73 9.77
CA ASP A 164 15.62 15.41 9.82
C ASP A 164 16.35 14.55 8.78
N GLU A 165 17.52 14.00 9.18
CA GLU A 165 18.09 12.79 8.55
C GLU A 165 17.10 11.60 8.61
N GLU A 166 15.99 11.76 9.34
CA GLU A 166 14.87 10.85 9.41
C GLU A 166 13.77 11.26 8.41
N ILE A 167 14.12 11.34 7.12
CA ILE A 167 13.10 11.03 6.11
C ILE A 167 12.70 9.60 6.44
N GLU A 168 11.52 9.41 7.06
CA GLU A 168 10.80 8.14 7.14
C GLU A 168 10.64 7.64 5.70
N THR A 169 11.70 7.04 5.21
CA THR A 169 11.75 6.34 3.95
C THR A 169 10.81 5.20 4.24
N TYR A 170 9.60 5.26 3.69
CA TYR A 170 8.58 4.24 3.82
C TYR A 170 9.19 2.90 3.38
N MET A 171 9.83 2.26 4.34
CA MET A 171 10.36 0.93 4.27
C MET A 171 9.11 0.07 4.27
N PRO A 172 8.93 -0.83 3.28
CA PRO A 172 7.74 -1.67 3.25
C PRO A 172 7.57 -2.28 4.64
N PRO A 173 6.38 -2.16 5.25
CA PRO A 173 6.17 -2.58 6.62
C PRO A 173 6.67 -4.01 6.76
N GLN A 174 7.60 -4.23 7.69
CA GLN A 174 7.94 -5.59 8.09
C GLN A 174 6.64 -6.31 8.40
N LYS A 175 6.53 -7.56 7.91
CA LYS A 175 5.37 -8.48 7.99
C LYS A 175 4.24 -7.94 8.86
N PRO A 176 3.01 -7.77 8.31
CA PRO A 176 1.93 -7.09 9.01
C PRO A 176 1.87 -7.59 10.45
N THR A 177 2.19 -6.71 11.41
CA THR A 177 2.07 -7.04 12.83
C THR A 177 0.57 -7.11 13.08
N LEU A 178 -0.02 -8.27 12.80
CA LEU A 178 -1.40 -8.56 13.12
C LEU A 178 -1.56 -8.25 14.60
N GLN A 179 -2.55 -7.42 14.95
CA GLN A 179 -2.85 -7.21 16.35
C GLN A 179 -3.15 -8.58 16.97
N ARG A 180 -2.67 -8.82 18.19
CA ARG A 180 -2.76 -10.12 18.86
C ARG A 180 -4.20 -10.65 18.85
N GLY A 181 -4.51 -11.58 17.95
CA GLY A 181 -5.83 -12.20 17.79
C GLY A 181 -6.49 -12.04 16.42
N GLU A 182 -5.96 -11.18 15.53
CA GLU A 182 -6.50 -11.03 14.18
C GLU A 182 -6.01 -12.15 13.25
N LYS A 183 -6.95 -12.79 12.55
CA LYS A 183 -6.63 -13.81 11.55
C LYS A 183 -6.09 -13.14 10.28
N PRO A 184 -5.02 -13.67 9.65
CA PRO A 184 -4.55 -13.14 8.37
C PRO A 184 -5.66 -13.24 7.32
N ASN A 185 -5.67 -12.31 6.36
CA ASN A 185 -6.61 -12.35 5.25
C ASN A 185 -6.50 -13.71 4.51
N PRO A 186 -7.60 -14.45 4.29
CA PRO A 186 -7.57 -15.76 3.65
C PRO A 186 -6.88 -15.76 2.28
N VAL A 187 -7.01 -14.65 1.53
CA VAL A 187 -6.34 -14.46 0.23
C VAL A 187 -4.82 -14.51 0.38
N ILE A 188 -4.27 -13.81 1.39
CA ILE A 188 -2.83 -13.78 1.66
C ILE A 188 -2.34 -15.17 2.05
N GLN A 189 -3.07 -15.88 2.92
CA GLN A 189 -2.71 -17.25 3.32
C GLN A 189 -2.64 -18.19 2.11
N GLN A 190 -3.60 -18.09 1.18
CA GLN A 190 -3.58 -18.87 -0.04
C GLN A 190 -2.37 -18.52 -0.92
N LEU A 191 -2.06 -17.23 -1.09
CA LEU A 191 -0.88 -16.79 -1.85
C LEU A 191 0.43 -17.26 -1.22
N ASP A 192 0.56 -17.18 0.11
CA ASP A 192 1.71 -17.69 0.85
C ASP A 192 1.85 -19.21 0.68
N SER A 193 0.74 -19.95 0.71
CA SER A 193 0.76 -21.40 0.46
C SER A 193 1.20 -21.75 -0.96
N LEU A 194 0.75 -20.98 -1.96
CA LEU A 194 1.17 -21.16 -3.36
C LEU A 194 2.65 -20.82 -3.53
N ALA A 195 3.11 -19.73 -2.91
CA ALA A 195 4.53 -19.37 -2.92
C ALA A 195 5.39 -20.43 -2.23
N ALA A 196 4.93 -20.99 -1.11
CA ALA A 196 5.62 -22.07 -0.41
C ALA A 196 5.65 -23.38 -1.22
N SER A 197 4.63 -23.63 -2.04
CA SER A 197 4.57 -24.81 -2.92
C SER A 197 5.48 -24.72 -4.16
N ALA A 198 6.05 -23.55 -4.45
CA ALA A 198 6.85 -23.35 -5.65
C ALA A 198 8.20 -24.09 -5.55
N ALA A 199 8.27 -25.25 -6.21
CA ALA A 199 9.51 -26.03 -6.35
C ALA A 199 10.23 -25.71 -7.67
N PRO A 200 11.57 -25.69 -7.70
CA PRO A 200 12.32 -25.57 -8.94
C PRO A 200 12.03 -26.77 -9.85
N VAL A 201 11.87 -26.51 -11.15
CA VAL A 201 11.63 -27.57 -12.15
C VAL A 201 12.85 -28.48 -12.22
N GLU A 202 12.65 -29.76 -11.94
CA GLU A 202 13.68 -30.79 -12.13
C GLU A 202 14.06 -30.88 -13.61
N ARG A 203 15.36 -30.79 -13.90
CA ARG A 203 15.88 -30.89 -15.26
C ARG A 203 16.45 -32.29 -15.47
N HIS A 204 15.89 -33.02 -16.42
CA HIS A 204 16.37 -34.35 -16.78
C HIS A 204 17.36 -34.31 -17.96
N THR A 205 18.20 -35.35 -18.08
CA THR A 205 19.01 -35.60 -19.27
C THR A 205 18.16 -36.14 -20.40
N SER A 206 18.62 -35.98 -21.64
CA SER A 206 17.95 -36.63 -22.79
C SER A 206 18.19 -38.15 -22.77
N ASN A 207 17.32 -38.93 -23.41
CA ASN A 207 17.43 -40.39 -23.42
C ASN A 207 18.77 -40.88 -24.00
N LEU A 208 19.21 -40.30 -25.13
CA LEU A 208 20.50 -40.66 -25.77
C LEU A 208 21.70 -40.26 -24.91
N GLU A 209 21.61 -39.13 -24.20
CA GLU A 209 22.64 -38.71 -23.25
C GLU A 209 22.69 -39.67 -22.05
N ALA A 210 21.53 -40.16 -21.58
CA ALA A 210 21.48 -41.16 -20.52
C ALA A 210 22.11 -42.49 -20.94
N GLU A 211 21.77 -43.03 -22.12
CA GLU A 211 22.39 -44.24 -22.68
C GLU A 211 23.91 -44.09 -22.84
N TRP A 212 24.34 -42.93 -23.34
CA TRP A 212 25.76 -42.58 -23.46
C TRP A 212 26.47 -42.61 -22.11
N LEU A 213 25.88 -42.00 -21.08
CA LEU A 213 26.43 -42.02 -19.72
C LEU A 213 26.42 -43.41 -19.09
N ILE A 214 25.37 -44.21 -19.31
CA ILE A 214 25.30 -45.61 -18.84
C ILE A 214 26.47 -46.41 -19.40
N ASN A 215 26.74 -46.31 -20.70
CA ASN A 215 27.87 -47.00 -21.33
C ASN A 215 29.23 -46.53 -20.77
N LEU A 216 29.35 -45.23 -20.48
CA LEU A 216 30.55 -44.62 -19.91
C LEU A 216 30.80 -45.10 -18.46
N VAL A 217 29.74 -45.15 -17.65
CA VAL A 217 29.76 -45.64 -16.26
C VAL A 217 30.01 -47.15 -16.23
N ALA A 218 29.39 -47.92 -17.13
CA ALA A 218 29.61 -49.37 -17.21
C ALA A 218 31.08 -49.73 -17.51
N ARG A 219 31.81 -48.87 -18.24
CA ARG A 219 33.23 -49.11 -18.57
C ARG A 219 34.20 -48.59 -17.52
N HIS A 220 33.98 -47.39 -16.99
CA HIS A 220 34.94 -46.68 -16.15
C HIS A 220 34.49 -46.49 -14.70
N ASN A 221 33.31 -46.99 -14.33
CA ASN A 221 32.70 -46.89 -13.00
C ASN A 221 32.64 -45.44 -12.47
N ASP A 222 33.54 -45.06 -11.56
CA ASP A 222 33.56 -43.76 -10.90
C ASP A 222 34.70 -42.83 -11.38
N ASP A 223 35.54 -43.31 -12.30
CA ASP A 223 36.74 -42.59 -12.73
C ASP A 223 36.45 -41.56 -13.84
N PHE A 224 35.98 -40.36 -13.45
CA PHE A 224 35.62 -39.28 -14.39
C PHE A 224 36.77 -38.82 -15.31
N HIS A 225 38.01 -38.97 -14.88
CA HIS A 225 39.18 -38.66 -15.73
C HIS A 225 39.37 -39.72 -16.83
N ALA A 226 39.21 -41.00 -16.50
CA ALA A 226 39.27 -42.09 -17.48
C ALA A 226 38.14 -41.98 -18.50
N MET A 227 36.94 -41.62 -18.02
CA MET A 227 35.77 -41.29 -18.83
C MET A 227 36.04 -40.18 -19.86
N ALA A 228 36.68 -39.08 -19.42
CA ALA A 228 36.99 -37.96 -20.29
C ALA A 228 38.05 -38.33 -21.35
N HIS A 229 39.02 -39.17 -20.99
CA HIS A 229 40.09 -39.63 -21.87
C HIS A 229 39.68 -40.78 -22.83
N ASP A 230 38.47 -41.34 -22.68
CA ASP A 230 37.97 -42.40 -23.55
C ASP A 230 37.63 -41.86 -24.96
N ARG A 231 38.53 -42.09 -25.92
CA ARG A 231 38.35 -41.65 -27.31
C ARG A 231 37.21 -42.36 -28.04
N THR A 232 36.78 -43.53 -27.57
CA THR A 232 35.75 -44.35 -28.21
C THR A 232 34.36 -44.00 -27.72
N LEU A 233 34.19 -43.91 -26.39
CA LEU A 233 32.91 -43.59 -25.78
C LEU A 233 32.70 -42.09 -25.61
N ASN A 234 33.73 -41.24 -25.56
CA ASN A 234 33.58 -39.77 -25.52
C ASN A 234 34.03 -39.07 -26.83
N PRO A 235 33.34 -39.27 -27.97
CA PRO A 235 33.67 -38.60 -29.24
C PRO A 235 33.68 -37.07 -29.14
N TRP A 236 32.81 -36.51 -28.29
CA TRP A 236 32.65 -35.07 -28.13
C TRP A 236 33.65 -34.43 -27.17
N GLN A 237 34.64 -35.18 -26.68
CA GLN A 237 35.72 -34.68 -25.82
C GLN A 237 35.19 -33.92 -24.59
N LYS A 238 34.10 -34.42 -23.99
CA LYS A 238 33.52 -33.85 -22.78
C LYS A 238 34.52 -33.87 -21.64
N THR A 239 34.62 -32.74 -20.94
CA THR A 239 35.53 -32.59 -19.79
C THR A 239 35.05 -33.43 -18.60
N PRO A 240 35.92 -33.82 -17.65
CA PRO A 240 35.50 -34.60 -16.48
C PRO A 240 34.43 -33.87 -15.65
N GLY A 241 34.50 -32.53 -15.58
CA GLY A 241 33.50 -31.71 -14.90
C GLY A 241 32.14 -31.69 -15.61
N GLU A 242 32.13 -31.71 -16.93
CA GLU A 242 30.90 -31.80 -17.73
C GLU A 242 30.22 -33.17 -17.56
N ILE A 243 31.00 -34.26 -17.65
CA ILE A 243 30.51 -35.62 -17.42
C ILE A 243 29.93 -35.75 -16.01
N LYS A 244 30.61 -35.23 -14.98
CA LYS A 244 30.11 -35.20 -13.61
C LYS A 244 28.79 -34.44 -13.45
N ARG A 245 28.64 -33.29 -14.13
CA ARG A 245 27.39 -32.52 -14.12
C ARG A 245 26.27 -33.26 -14.86
N ALA A 246 26.57 -33.92 -15.97
CA ALA A 246 25.62 -34.70 -16.75
C ALA A 246 25.10 -35.91 -15.96
N ILE A 247 25.99 -36.64 -15.27
CA ILE A 247 25.63 -37.75 -14.38
C ILE A 247 24.77 -37.27 -13.21
N LYS A 248 25.14 -36.14 -12.57
CA LYS A 248 24.32 -35.55 -11.51
C LYS A 248 22.92 -35.14 -12.01
N LYS A 249 22.82 -34.68 -13.25
CA LYS A 249 21.56 -34.33 -13.91
C LYS A 249 20.72 -35.56 -14.27
N ALA A 250 21.35 -36.71 -14.51
CA ALA A 250 20.70 -37.98 -14.84
C ALA A 250 20.22 -38.79 -13.62
N GLY A 251 20.37 -38.26 -12.40
CA GLY A 251 19.95 -38.93 -11.16
C GLY A 251 21.09 -39.47 -10.30
N GLY A 252 22.35 -39.30 -10.70
CA GLY A 252 23.53 -39.74 -9.95
C GLY A 252 24.22 -40.94 -10.59
N LEU A 253 25.28 -41.44 -9.94
CA LEU A 253 26.03 -42.61 -10.42
C LEU A 253 25.23 -43.91 -10.21
N ASP A 254 24.53 -44.01 -9.09
CA ASP A 254 23.79 -45.24 -8.72
C ASP A 254 22.64 -45.55 -9.67
N THR A 255 22.05 -44.54 -10.31
CA THR A 255 20.96 -44.71 -11.29
C THR A 255 21.47 -45.15 -12.67
N LEU A 256 22.75 -44.96 -12.95
CA LEU A 256 23.37 -45.25 -14.26
C LEU A 256 24.22 -46.53 -14.23
N ARG A 257 24.41 -47.12 -13.05
CA ARG A 257 25.02 -48.44 -12.92
C ARG A 257 24.02 -49.50 -13.39
N PRO A 258 24.45 -50.46 -14.24
CA PRO A 258 23.60 -51.56 -14.67
C PRO A 258 23.26 -52.53 -13.52
#